data_AF-A0A7Z7JFL4-F1
#
_entry.id   AF-A0A7Z7JFL4-F1
#
_cell.length_a   1.000
_cell.length_b   1.000
_cell.length_c   1.000
_cell.angle_alpha   90.00
_cell.angle_beta   90.00
_cell.angle_gamma   90.00
#
_symmetry.space_group_name_H-M   'P 1'
#
loop_
_entity.id
_entity.type
_entity.pdbx_description
1 polymer ?
#
loop_
_entity_poly.entity_id
_entity_poly.type
_entity_poly.pdbx_seq_one_letter_code
_entity_poly.pdbx_strand_id
1 'polypeptide(L)'
;MSQAVLEADEKRLAGGSIFKHLAIEMLELAAADLARPLPAYNDLARGAHEVRLNHESATRWIADRSGDAATIPFSLCCDALGVDPRVVAGALLSDPKGLMERLRQLARREELGPRDTEKREGTVNDHCTVAVRVRQR
;
A
#
# COMPACT_ATOMS: atom_id res chain seq x y z
N MET A 1 35.05 5.55 8.07
CA MET A 1 33.68 5.23 8.52
C MET A 1 33.77 4.14 9.57
N SER A 2 33.16 4.34 10.74
CA SER A 2 33.28 3.45 11.89
C SER A 2 32.30 2.28 11.78
N GLN A 3 32.68 1.09 12.22
CA GLN A 3 31.82 -0.12 12.22
C GLN A 3 30.45 0.11 12.88
N ALA A 4 30.38 0.94 13.93
CA ALA A 4 29.14 1.33 14.60
C ALA A 4 28.16 2.13 13.72
N VAL A 5 28.66 2.87 12.71
CA VAL A 5 27.81 3.60 11.76
C VAL A 5 27.17 2.63 10.77
N LEU A 6 27.91 1.61 10.33
CA LEU A 6 27.40 0.57 9.43
C LEU A 6 26.36 -0.30 10.14
N GLU A 7 26.60 -0.72 11.38
CA GLU A 7 25.62 -1.52 12.16
C GLU A 7 24.34 -0.75 12.49
N ALA A 8 24.45 0.56 12.75
CA ALA A 8 23.28 1.40 12.99
C ALA A 8 22.45 1.61 11.70
N ASP A 9 23.12 1.78 10.56
CA ASP A 9 22.45 1.93 9.27
C ASP A 9 21.81 0.61 8.82
N GLU A 10 22.46 -0.53 9.04
CA GLU A 10 21.92 -1.85 8.75
C GLU A 10 20.69 -2.17 9.60
N LYS A 11 20.71 -1.84 10.90
CA LYS A 11 19.52 -1.97 11.77
C LYS A 11 18.39 -1.03 11.37
N ARG A 12 18.71 0.17 10.86
CA ARG A 12 17.72 1.15 10.40
C ARG A 12 17.09 0.71 9.08
N LEU A 13 17.88 0.16 8.18
CA LEU A 13 17.44 -0.43 6.91
C LEU A 13 16.60 -1.68 7.15
N ALA A 14 17.02 -2.56 8.06
CA ALA A 14 16.26 -3.74 8.46
C ALA A 14 14.92 -3.35 9.13
N GLY A 15 14.94 -2.36 10.04
CA GLY A 15 13.73 -1.82 10.66
C GLY A 15 12.76 -1.18 9.66
N GLY A 16 13.29 -0.46 8.66
CA GLY A 16 12.50 0.09 7.56
C GLY A 16 11.89 -1.01 6.67
N SER A 17 12.62 -2.09 6.42
CA SER A 17 12.12 -3.24 5.65
C SER A 17 10.99 -3.98 6.39
N ILE A 18 11.15 -4.25 7.69
CA ILE A 18 10.12 -4.93 8.50
C ILE A 18 8.82 -4.12 8.51
N PHE A 19 8.92 -2.81 8.67
CA PHE A 19 7.74 -1.95 8.73
C PHE A 19 6.98 -1.90 7.40
N LYS A 20 7.68 -1.96 6.27
CA LYS A 20 7.07 -2.06 4.94
C LYS A 20 6.33 -3.37 4.72
N HIS A 21 6.92 -4.50 5.11
CA HIS A 21 6.26 -5.81 5.01
C HIS A 21 4.97 -5.83 5.83
N LEU A 22 5.03 -5.33 7.07
CA LEU A 22 3.85 -5.21 7.92
C LEU A 22 2.79 -4.26 7.34
N ALA A 23 3.21 -3.13 6.76
CA ALA A 23 2.29 -2.22 6.09
C ALA A 23 1.59 -2.90 4.89
N ILE A 24 2.31 -3.69 4.10
CA ILE A 24 1.75 -4.48 3.00
C ILE A 24 0.73 -5.49 3.55
N GLU A 25 1.08 -6.26 4.58
CA GLU A 25 0.18 -7.24 5.19
C GLU A 25 -1.13 -6.61 5.69
N MET A 26 -1.03 -5.46 6.37
CA MET A 26 -2.20 -4.73 6.88
C MET A 26 -3.11 -4.25 5.73
N LEU A 27 -2.51 -3.73 4.65
CA LEU A 27 -3.25 -3.28 3.48
C LEU A 27 -3.87 -4.45 2.71
N GLU A 28 -3.18 -5.59 2.62
CA GLU A 28 -3.71 -6.81 2.01
C GLU A 28 -4.88 -7.39 2.80
N LEU A 29 -4.81 -7.40 4.13
CA LEU A 29 -5.90 -7.86 4.98
C LEU A 29 -7.15 -6.99 4.78
N ALA A 30 -6.99 -5.65 4.82
CA ALA A 30 -8.10 -4.73 4.58
C ALA A 30 -8.70 -4.92 3.18
N ALA A 31 -7.85 -5.10 2.16
CA ALA A 31 -8.31 -5.35 0.80
C ALA A 31 -9.04 -6.70 0.67
N ALA A 32 -8.59 -7.74 1.38
CA ALA A 32 -9.25 -9.04 1.41
C ALA A 32 -10.65 -8.94 2.04
N ASP A 33 -10.80 -8.17 3.12
CA ASP A 33 -12.08 -7.96 3.79
C ASP A 33 -13.07 -7.16 2.94
N LEU A 34 -12.58 -6.16 2.19
CA LEU A 34 -13.40 -5.40 1.24
C LEU A 34 -13.72 -6.16 -0.05
N ALA A 35 -12.86 -7.09 -0.47
CA ALA A 35 -13.08 -7.90 -1.67
C ALA A 35 -14.12 -9.02 -1.49
N ARG A 36 -14.45 -9.36 -0.24
CA ARG A 36 -15.46 -10.39 0.06
C ARG A 36 -16.86 -9.87 -0.31
N PRO A 37 -17.68 -10.66 -1.03
CA PRO A 37 -19.07 -10.30 -1.26
C PRO A 37 -19.81 -10.11 0.06
N LEU A 38 -20.48 -8.96 0.21
CA LEU A 38 -21.28 -8.68 1.39
C LEU A 38 -22.56 -9.55 1.38
N PRO A 39 -22.81 -10.32 2.45
CA PRO A 39 -24.06 -11.06 2.59
C PRO A 39 -25.23 -10.08 2.79
N ALA A 40 -26.44 -10.50 2.42
CA ALA A 40 -27.64 -9.72 2.65
C ALA A 40 -27.80 -9.38 4.15
N TYR A 41 -28.44 -8.26 4.47
CA TYR A 41 -28.60 -7.82 5.85
C TYR A 41 -29.33 -8.86 6.72
N ASN A 42 -30.33 -9.53 6.14
CA ASN A 42 -31.12 -10.57 6.80
C ASN A 42 -30.48 -11.97 6.72
N ASP A 43 -29.26 -12.09 6.19
CA ASP A 43 -28.56 -13.36 6.14
C ASP A 43 -28.04 -13.72 7.55
N LEU A 44 -28.56 -14.84 8.05
CA LEU A 44 -28.25 -15.43 9.35
C LEU A 44 -27.27 -16.61 9.25
N ALA A 45 -26.70 -16.85 8.06
CA ALA A 45 -25.68 -17.87 7.89
C ALA A 45 -24.50 -17.66 8.84
N ARG A 46 -23.93 -18.76 9.34
CA ARG A 46 -22.75 -18.73 10.21
C ARG A 46 -21.60 -18.04 9.46
N GLY A 47 -21.12 -16.91 10.00
CA GLY A 47 -20.07 -16.09 9.39
C GLY A 47 -20.56 -14.84 8.63
N ALA A 48 -21.86 -14.72 8.32
CA ALA A 48 -22.38 -13.53 7.63
C ALA A 48 -22.21 -12.25 8.46
N HIS A 49 -22.39 -12.36 9.78
CA HIS A 49 -22.15 -11.24 10.70
C HIS A 49 -20.67 -10.83 10.74
N GLU A 50 -19.75 -11.79 10.78
CA GLU A 50 -18.31 -11.55 10.80
C GLU A 50 -17.83 -10.87 9.52
N VAL A 51 -18.30 -11.32 8.35
CA VAL A 51 -17.97 -10.67 7.07
C VAL A 51 -18.41 -9.21 7.05
N ARG A 52 -19.60 -8.89 7.57
CA ARG A 52 -20.08 -7.50 7.68
C ARG A 52 -19.21 -6.67 8.63
N LEU A 53 -18.86 -7.22 9.79
CA LEU A 53 -18.00 -6.54 10.76
C LEU A 53 -16.60 -6.28 10.19
N ASN A 54 -15.99 -7.25 9.51
CA ASN A 54 -14.67 -7.10 8.92
C ASN A 54 -14.68 -6.02 7.82
N HIS A 55 -15.69 -6.04 6.95
CA HIS A 55 -15.85 -5.01 5.92
C HIS A 55 -16.05 -3.61 6.53
N GLU A 56 -16.87 -3.48 7.57
CA GLU A 56 -17.07 -2.21 8.28
C GLU A 56 -15.79 -1.74 8.98
N SER A 57 -15.07 -2.65 9.64
CA SER A 57 -13.79 -2.40 10.29
C SER A 57 -12.76 -1.86 9.30
N ALA A 58 -12.56 -2.54 8.17
CA ALA A 58 -11.66 -2.11 7.11
C ALA A 58 -12.04 -0.72 6.56
N THR A 59 -13.34 -0.47 6.35
CA THR A 59 -13.84 0.83 5.88
C THR A 59 -13.57 1.96 6.89
N ARG A 60 -13.75 1.69 8.19
CA ARG A 60 -13.48 2.66 9.26
C ARG A 60 -11.98 2.92 9.44
N TRP A 61 -11.16 1.90 9.30
CA TRP A 61 -9.70 1.99 9.35
C TRP A 61 -9.14 2.87 8.23
N ILE A 62 -9.60 2.67 6.99
CA ILE A 62 -9.21 3.53 5.84
C ILE A 62 -9.62 4.98 6.04
N ALA A 63 -10.78 5.22 6.67
CA ALA A 63 -11.23 6.56 7.00
C ALA A 63 -10.47 7.20 8.17
N ASP A 64 -9.46 6.52 8.73
CA ASP A 64 -8.68 6.90 9.91
C ASP A 64 -9.58 7.20 11.13
N ARG A 65 -10.74 6.54 11.19
CA ARG A 65 -11.74 6.70 12.26
C ARG A 65 -11.58 5.66 13.36
N SER A 66 -10.70 4.68 13.18
CA SER A 66 -10.37 3.67 14.18
C SER A 66 -9.29 4.20 15.14
N GLY A 67 -9.73 4.78 16.26
CA GLY A 67 -8.86 5.24 17.35
C GLY A 67 -8.40 4.13 18.31
N ASP A 68 -8.30 2.88 17.84
CA ASP A 68 -7.81 1.80 18.70
C ASP A 68 -6.27 1.88 18.76
N ALA A 69 -5.74 2.13 19.97
CA ALA A 69 -4.31 2.30 20.21
C ALA A 69 -3.48 1.03 19.86
N ALA A 70 -4.14 -0.13 19.73
CA ALA A 70 -3.51 -1.39 19.36
C ALA A 70 -3.38 -1.61 17.84
N THR A 71 -3.97 -0.75 17.01
CA THR A 71 -3.96 -0.91 15.54
C THR A 71 -3.00 0.08 14.90
N ILE A 72 -2.20 -0.39 13.95
CA ILE A 72 -1.33 0.48 13.14
C ILE A 72 -2.20 1.41 12.29
N PRO A 73 -2.04 2.74 12.35
CA PRO A 73 -2.85 3.67 11.56
C PRO A 73 -2.69 3.45 10.06
N PHE A 74 -3.78 3.63 9.31
CA PHE A 74 -3.77 3.48 7.85
C PHE A 74 -2.76 4.42 7.18
N SER A 75 -2.70 5.67 7.65
CA SER A 75 -1.73 6.68 7.20
C SER A 75 -0.29 6.20 7.37
N LEU A 76 0.02 5.57 8.50
CA LEU A 76 1.37 5.07 8.80
C LEU A 76 1.77 3.90 7.88
N CYS A 77 0.83 3.02 7.53
CA CYS A 77 1.07 1.99 6.51
C CYS A 77 1.36 2.59 5.14
N CYS A 78 0.65 3.67 4.75
CA CYS A 78 0.88 4.35 3.48
C CYS A 78 2.24 5.07 3.46
N ASP A 79 2.60 5.73 4.56
CA ASP A 79 3.88 6.41 4.73
C ASP A 79 5.07 5.44 4.64
N ALA A 80 4.93 4.23 5.21
CA ALA A 80 5.93 3.17 5.10
C ALA A 80 6.29 2.83 3.65
N LEU A 81 5.27 2.84 2.79
CA LEU A 81 5.39 2.52 1.37
C LEU A 81 5.66 3.75 0.49
N GLY A 82 5.69 4.95 1.08
CA GLY A 82 5.92 6.20 0.35
C GLY A 82 4.79 6.54 -0.64
N VAL A 83 3.55 6.17 -0.32
CA VAL A 83 2.37 6.39 -1.19
C VAL A 83 1.35 7.29 -0.50
N ASP A 84 0.60 8.06 -1.29
CA ASP A 84 -0.46 8.93 -0.77
C ASP A 84 -1.63 8.09 -0.20
N PRO A 85 -2.01 8.28 1.08
CA PRO A 85 -3.13 7.57 1.69
C PRO A 85 -4.44 7.71 0.92
N ARG A 86 -4.70 8.85 0.28
CA ARG A 86 -5.94 9.08 -0.51
C ARG A 86 -5.99 8.21 -1.75
N VAL A 87 -4.84 7.98 -2.38
CA VAL A 87 -4.72 7.11 -3.55
C VAL A 87 -4.96 5.65 -3.16
N VAL A 88 -4.34 5.21 -2.06
CA VAL A 88 -4.52 3.85 -1.54
C VAL A 88 -5.96 3.62 -1.08
N ALA A 89 -6.55 4.58 -0.36
CA ALA A 89 -7.95 4.53 0.07
C ALA A 89 -8.91 4.44 -1.12
N GLY A 90 -8.70 5.25 -2.16
CA GLY A 90 -9.46 5.19 -3.39
C GLY A 90 -9.38 3.81 -4.05
N ALA A 91 -8.17 3.25 -4.18
CA ALA A 91 -7.96 1.93 -4.76
C ALA A 91 -8.59 0.80 -3.93
N LEU A 92 -8.49 0.84 -2.60
CA LEU A 92 -9.12 -0.13 -1.70
C LEU A 92 -10.65 -0.15 -1.86
N LEU A 93 -11.27 1.01 -2.01
CA LEU A 93 -12.72 1.14 -2.11
C LEU A 93 -13.25 0.85 -3.52
N SER A 94 -12.47 1.09 -4.57
CA SER A 94 -12.90 0.89 -5.97
C SER A 94 -12.55 -0.48 -6.53
N ASP A 95 -11.34 -0.98 -6.26
CA ASP A 95 -10.79 -2.22 -6.79
C ASP A 95 -9.84 -2.89 -5.78
N PRO A 96 -10.38 -3.43 -4.66
CA PRO A 96 -9.56 -4.06 -3.63
C PRO A 96 -8.79 -5.27 -4.15
N LYS A 97 -9.32 -6.00 -5.14
CA LYS A 97 -8.66 -7.16 -5.74
C LYS A 97 -7.44 -6.76 -6.57
N GLY A 98 -7.58 -5.73 -7.41
CA GLY A 98 -6.45 -5.20 -8.19
C GLY A 98 -5.36 -4.61 -7.31
N LEU A 99 -5.71 -3.96 -6.19
CA LEU A 99 -4.72 -3.47 -5.24
C LEU A 99 -3.97 -4.61 -4.54
N MET A 100 -4.66 -5.67 -4.07
CA MET A 100 -3.99 -6.83 -3.48
C MET A 100 -2.94 -7.44 -4.41
N GLU A 101 -3.25 -7.59 -5.70
CA GLU A 101 -2.29 -8.15 -6.65
C GLU A 101 -1.05 -7.25 -6.80
N ARG A 102 -1.22 -5.93 -6.79
CA ARG A 102 -0.10 -4.97 -6.81
C ARG A 102 0.73 -5.03 -5.54
N LEU A 103 0.10 -5.16 -4.37
CA LEU A 103 0.77 -5.29 -3.08
C LEU A 103 1.62 -6.57 -3.01
N ARG A 104 1.09 -7.70 -3.48
CA ARG A 104 1.86 -8.95 -3.60
C ARG A 104 3.04 -8.84 -4.56
N GLN A 105 2.90 -8.09 -5.64
CA GLN A 105 3.99 -7.82 -6.56
C GLN A 105 5.06 -6.92 -5.93
N LEU A 106 4.69 -5.97 -5.08
CA LEU A 106 5.62 -5.14 -4.32
C LEU A 106 6.39 -5.99 -3.30
N ALA A 107 5.70 -6.81 -2.51
CA ALA A 107 6.33 -7.73 -1.55
C ALA A 107 7.35 -8.65 -2.24
N ARG A 108 6.97 -9.29 -3.34
CA ARG A 108 7.87 -10.16 -4.13
C ARG A 108 9.12 -9.42 -4.66
N ARG A 109 8.99 -8.13 -4.99
CA ARG A 109 10.13 -7.31 -5.42
C ARG A 109 11.07 -6.96 -4.27
N GLU A 110 10.55 -6.76 -3.06
CA GLU A 110 11.38 -6.55 -1.88
C GLU A 110 12.13 -7.82 -1.47
N GLU A 111 11.49 -9.00 -1.55
CA GLU A 111 12.12 -10.30 -1.25
C GLU A 111 13.24 -10.68 -2.23
N LEU A 112 13.11 -10.30 -3.51
CA LEU A 112 14.10 -10.61 -4.55
C LEU A 112 15.30 -9.63 -4.55
N GLY A 113 15.31 -8.64 -3.65
CA GLY A 113 16.26 -7.53 -3.67
C GLY A 113 16.12 -6.67 -4.94
N PRO A 114 16.81 -5.52 -5.01
CA PRO A 114 16.98 -4.83 -6.27
C PRO A 114 17.77 -5.76 -7.19
N ARG A 115 17.09 -6.50 -8.08
CA ARG A 115 17.76 -7.07 -9.24
C ARG A 115 18.40 -5.91 -9.97
N ASP A 116 19.73 -5.90 -10.00
CA ASP A 116 20.55 -5.07 -10.86
C ASP A 116 19.93 -5.03 -12.26
N THR A 117 19.13 -4.00 -12.50
CA THR A 117 18.75 -3.55 -13.84
C THR A 117 19.61 -2.35 -14.19
N GLU A 118 20.85 -2.34 -13.69
CA GLU A 118 21.94 -1.58 -14.26
C GLU A 118 22.61 -2.46 -15.34
N LYS A 119 22.03 -2.46 -16.54
CA LYS A 119 22.74 -2.69 -17.82
C LYS A 119 21.78 -2.52 -18.99
N ARG A 120 21.55 -1.26 -19.37
CA ARG A 120 21.73 -0.84 -20.76
C ARG A 120 21.85 0.67 -20.84
N GLU A 121 23.07 1.09 -21.16
CA GLU A 121 23.41 2.38 -21.73
C GLU A 121 22.40 2.77 -22.82
N GLY A 122 22.06 4.05 -22.83
CA GLY A 122 21.19 4.66 -23.83
C GLY A 122 20.88 6.09 -23.45
N THR A 123 21.91 6.94 -23.47
CA THR A 123 21.77 8.40 -23.51
C THR A 123 20.76 8.82 -24.57
N VAL A 124 19.58 9.28 -24.15
CA VAL A 124 18.79 10.24 -24.94
C VAL A 124 18.21 11.28 -23.99
N ASN A 125 18.90 12.40 -23.98
CA ASN A 125 18.42 13.69 -23.54
C ASN A 125 17.23 14.06 -24.43
N ASP A 126 16.03 14.21 -23.88
CA ASP A 126 14.97 14.95 -24.59
C ASP A 126 14.10 15.73 -23.62
N HIS A 127 14.36 17.04 -23.64
CA HIS A 127 13.53 18.09 -23.10
C HIS A 127 12.13 18.03 -23.71
N CYS A 128 11.11 17.70 -22.93
CA CYS A 128 9.72 17.90 -23.34
C CYS A 128 9.22 19.26 -22.85
N THR A 129 9.50 20.29 -23.64
CA THR A 129 8.94 21.64 -23.50
C THR A 129 7.48 21.61 -23.93
N VAL A 130 6.55 21.76 -22.98
CA VAL A 130 5.12 21.85 -23.28
C VAL A 130 4.81 23.22 -23.90
N ALA A 131 4.63 23.24 -25.22
CA ALA A 131 4.15 24.42 -25.95
C ALA A 131 2.62 24.53 -25.86
N VAL A 132 2.13 25.50 -25.07
CA VAL A 132 0.73 25.93 -25.03
C VAL A 132 0.38 26.63 -26.35
N ARG A 133 -0.54 26.07 -27.14
CA ARG A 133 -1.16 26.78 -28.28
C ARG A 133 -2.41 27.51 -27.82
N VAL A 134 -2.30 28.83 -27.70
CA VAL A 134 -3.44 29.76 -27.64
C VAL A 134 -4.10 29.80 -29.01
N ARG A 135 -5.39 29.45 -29.11
CA ARG A 135 -6.22 29.72 -30.29
C ARG A 135 -6.81 31.12 -30.14
N GLN A 136 -6.41 32.05 -31.00
CA GLN A 136 -7.19 33.23 -31.34
C GLN A 136 -7.75 33.05 -32.74
N ARG A 137 -9.08 33.06 -32.87
CA ARG A 137 -9.84 33.81 -33.88
C ARG A 137 -11.25 34.00 -33.37
#